data_AF-G9Y5R9-F1
#
_entry.id   AF-G9Y5R9-F1
#
_cell.length_a   1.000
_cell.length_b   1.000
_cell.length_c   1.000
_cell.angle_alpha   90.00
_cell.angle_beta   90.00
_cell.angle_gamma   90.00
#
_symmetry.space_group_name_H-M   'P 1'
#
loop_
_entity.id
_entity.type
_entity.pdbx_description
1 polymer ?
#
loop_
_entity_poly.entity_id
_entity_poly.type
_entity_poly.pdbx_seq_one_letter_code
_entity_poly.pdbx_strand_id
1 'polypeptide(L)'
;MTISIGLIKWPESKVASVRLYLTFLVEVTKSLNLTFDGCNHDPVGITQDYLDGLITDTDRKLALSYWWGCFDDKNIRSFKDKPLLMSRLAVCFLSINEENVDEIGEHLSWFIEVLGFLNCNLSEVICFMGEYFEFKSIASAP
;
A
#
# COMPACT_ATOMS: atom_id res chain seq x y z
N MET A 1 23.19 -3.44 5.37
CA MET A 1 21.97 -3.84 6.09
C MET A 1 21.03 -4.43 5.05
N THR A 2 20.51 -5.64 5.25
CA THR A 2 19.60 -6.26 4.29
C THR A 2 18.20 -5.72 4.56
N ILE A 3 17.70 -4.86 3.66
CA ILE A 3 16.33 -4.36 3.71
C ILE A 3 15.41 -5.46 3.17
N SER A 4 14.51 -5.97 4.01
CA SER A 4 13.55 -7.01 3.65
C SER A 4 12.24 -6.77 4.38
N ILE A 5 11.12 -6.87 3.66
CA ILE A 5 9.77 -6.71 4.21
C ILE A 5 9.53 -7.68 5.37
N GLY A 6 10.02 -8.91 5.28
CA GLY A 6 9.88 -9.91 6.35
C GLY A 6 10.64 -9.59 7.64
N LEU A 7 11.55 -8.61 7.60
CA LEU A 7 12.30 -8.13 8.77
C LEU A 7 11.69 -6.87 9.38
N ILE A 8 10.64 -6.28 8.81
CA ILE A 8 9.98 -5.12 9.39
C ILE A 8 9.43 -5.49 10.78
N LYS A 9 9.71 -4.62 11.75
CA LYS A 9 9.20 -4.72 13.11
C LYS A 9 7.87 -3.98 13.18
N TRP A 10 6.79 -4.71 12.93
CA TRP A 10 5.44 -4.18 13.07
C TRP A 10 5.09 -3.88 14.54
N PRO A 11 4.35 -2.81 14.82
CA PRO A 11 3.76 -2.57 16.14
C PRO A 11 2.93 -3.74 16.66
N GLU A 12 2.86 -3.90 17.99
CA GLU A 12 2.00 -4.92 18.62
C GLU A 12 0.51 -4.60 18.45
N SER A 13 0.16 -3.31 18.40
CA SER A 13 -1.20 -2.87 18.15
C SER A 13 -1.55 -2.99 16.68
N LYS A 14 -2.62 -3.74 16.36
CA LYS A 14 -3.13 -3.89 15.00
C LYS A 14 -3.44 -2.53 14.35
N VAL A 15 -4.09 -1.64 15.10
CA VAL A 15 -4.38 -0.26 14.70
C VAL A 15 -3.09 0.46 14.30
N ALA A 16 -2.04 0.37 15.13
CA ALA A 16 -0.78 1.04 14.87
C ALA A 16 -0.07 0.46 13.63
N SER A 17 -0.13 -0.86 13.41
CA SER A 17 0.43 -1.52 12.22
C SER A 17 -0.27 -1.08 10.94
N VAL A 18 -1.61 -1.05 10.94
CA VAL A 18 -2.41 -0.55 9.80
C VAL A 18 -2.06 0.91 9.52
N ARG A 19 -2.03 1.76 10.55
CA ARG A 19 -1.68 3.19 10.40
C ARG A 19 -0.27 3.37 9.83
N LEU A 20 0.71 2.61 10.34
CA LEU A 20 2.10 2.67 9.88
C LEU A 20 2.21 2.28 8.40
N TYR A 21 1.53 1.20 8.00
CA TYR A 21 1.44 0.74 6.60
C TYR A 21 0.79 1.79 5.70
N LEU A 22 -0.41 2.25 6.04
CA LEU A 22 -1.16 3.20 5.19
C LEU A 22 -0.42 4.55 5.05
N THR A 23 0.18 5.03 6.13
CA THR A 23 0.99 6.26 6.09
C THR A 23 2.19 6.09 5.16
N PHE A 24 2.88 4.93 5.19
CA PHE A 24 3.97 4.65 4.26
C PHE A 24 3.51 4.71 2.80
N LEU A 25 2.38 4.07 2.48
CA LEU A 25 1.81 4.06 1.13
C LEU A 25 1.52 5.49 0.63
N VAL A 26 0.90 6.32 1.48
CA VAL A 26 0.57 7.72 1.18
C VAL A 26 1.84 8.54 0.92
N GLU A 27 2.85 8.42 1.77
CA GLU A 27 4.09 9.20 1.61
C GLU A 27 4.88 8.77 0.37
N VAL A 28 4.92 7.46 0.07
CA VAL A 28 5.55 6.96 -1.16
C VAL A 28 4.83 7.49 -2.40
N THR A 29 3.50 7.41 -2.49
CA THR A 29 2.79 7.89 -3.69
C THR A 29 2.90 9.40 -3.87
N LYS A 30 2.88 10.17 -2.79
CA LYS A 30 3.16 11.62 -2.82
C LYS A 30 4.57 11.89 -3.35
N SER A 31 5.59 11.20 -2.83
CA SER A 31 6.99 11.40 -3.25
C SER A 31 7.21 11.09 -4.74
N LEU A 32 6.48 10.09 -5.26
CA LEU A 32 6.52 9.68 -6.67
C LEU A 32 5.61 10.53 -7.57
N ASN A 33 4.91 11.54 -7.03
CA ASN A 33 3.93 12.37 -7.74
C ASN A 33 2.86 11.54 -8.49
N LEU A 34 2.40 10.44 -7.88
CA LEU A 34 1.33 9.62 -8.43
C LEU A 34 -0.03 10.22 -8.06
N THR A 35 -0.85 10.49 -9.07
CA THR A 35 -2.18 11.09 -8.91
C THR A 35 -3.28 10.17 -9.43
N PHE A 36 -4.42 10.16 -8.75
CA PHE A 36 -5.66 9.48 -9.16
C PHE A 36 -6.65 10.48 -9.77
N ASP A 37 -6.15 11.34 -10.67
CA ASP A 37 -6.88 12.50 -11.17
C ASP A 37 -8.27 12.14 -11.74
N GLY A 38 -9.28 12.92 -11.34
CA GLY A 38 -10.65 12.79 -11.84
C GLY A 38 -11.44 11.59 -11.27
N CYS A 39 -10.93 10.90 -10.25
CA CYS A 39 -11.64 9.82 -9.60
C CYS A 39 -12.41 10.30 -8.35
N ASN A 40 -13.73 10.09 -8.32
CA ASN A 40 -14.56 10.35 -7.12
C ASN A 40 -14.21 9.43 -5.94
N HIS A 41 -13.43 8.38 -6.18
CA HIS A 41 -12.96 7.42 -5.18
C HIS A 41 -11.43 7.44 -5.08
N ASP A 42 -10.83 8.63 -5.02
CA ASP A 42 -9.38 8.78 -4.83
C ASP A 42 -8.90 7.99 -3.59
N PRO A 43 -8.15 6.89 -3.76
CA PRO A 43 -7.74 6.01 -2.66
C PRO A 43 -6.75 6.70 -1.73
N VAL A 44 -5.97 7.68 -2.20
CA VAL A 44 -5.01 8.40 -1.35
C VAL A 44 -5.76 9.32 -0.41
N GLY A 45 -6.69 10.13 -0.93
CA GLY A 45 -7.57 10.98 -0.13
C GLY A 45 -8.40 10.19 0.88
N ILE A 46 -9.04 9.10 0.45
CA ILE A 46 -9.83 8.22 1.32
C ILE A 46 -8.95 7.62 2.43
N THR A 47 -7.72 7.21 2.11
CA THR A 47 -6.79 6.69 3.12
C THR A 47 -6.39 7.75 4.13
N GLN A 48 -6.13 8.98 3.67
CA GLN A 48 -5.82 10.10 4.54
C GLN A 48 -6.98 10.41 5.49
N ASP A 49 -8.21 10.50 4.96
CA ASP A 49 -9.42 10.73 5.77
C ASP A 49 -9.62 9.63 6.83
N TYR A 50 -9.30 8.38 6.50
CA TYR A 50 -9.35 7.28 7.46
C TYR A 50 -8.27 7.41 8.54
N LEU A 51 -7.04 7.77 8.17
CA LEU A 51 -5.95 8.02 9.13
C LEU A 51 -6.26 9.17 10.07
N ASP A 52 -7.02 10.16 9.60
CA ASP A 52 -7.48 11.32 10.36
C ASP A 52 -8.76 11.03 11.16
N GLY A 53 -9.34 9.83 11.02
CA GLY A 53 -10.54 9.40 11.74
C GLY A 53 -11.83 10.05 11.25
N LEU A 54 -11.82 10.60 10.04
CA LEU A 54 -12.96 11.29 9.42
C LEU A 54 -13.94 10.33 8.74
N ILE A 55 -13.45 9.17 8.28
CA ILE A 55 -14.26 8.11 7.68
C ILE A 55 -14.02 6.76 8.36
N THR A 56 -14.95 5.84 8.13
CA THR A 56 -14.93 4.49 8.72
C THR A 56 -14.34 3.44 7.77
N ASP A 57 -14.05 2.25 8.30
CA ASP A 57 -13.68 1.10 7.47
C ASP A 57 -14.79 0.72 6.46
N THR A 58 -16.05 0.95 6.80
CA THR A 58 -17.20 0.74 5.88
C THR A 58 -17.08 1.63 4.64
N ASP A 59 -16.70 2.90 4.82
CA ASP A 59 -16.51 3.83 3.70
C ASP A 59 -15.35 3.38 2.80
N ARG A 60 -14.26 2.88 3.40
CA ARG A 60 -13.14 2.28 2.66
C ARG A 60 -13.55 1.04 1.88
N LYS A 61 -14.38 0.15 2.46
CA LYS A 61 -14.90 -1.05 1.79
C LYS A 61 -15.77 -0.72 0.58
N LEU A 62 -16.54 0.37 0.62
CA LEU A 62 -17.30 0.86 -0.54
C LEU A 62 -16.37 1.31 -1.67
N ALA A 63 -15.34 2.09 -1.35
CA ALA A 63 -14.34 2.50 -2.33
C ALA A 63 -13.55 1.30 -2.89
N LEU A 64 -13.20 0.33 -2.04
CA LEU A 64 -12.54 -0.90 -2.45
C LEU A 64 -13.38 -1.68 -3.47
N SER A 65 -14.69 -1.77 -3.24
CA SER A 65 -15.64 -2.43 -4.15
C SER A 65 -15.69 -1.74 -5.52
N TYR A 66 -15.65 -0.40 -5.55
CA TYR A 66 -15.55 0.37 -6.79
C TYR A 66 -14.28 0.02 -7.58
N TRP A 67 -13.12 0.01 -6.91
CA TRP A 67 -11.84 -0.29 -7.56
C TRP A 67 -11.73 -1.74 -8.03
N TRP A 68 -12.32 -2.70 -7.31
CA TRP A 68 -12.45 -4.07 -7.80
C TRP A 68 -13.33 -4.17 -9.05
N GLY A 69 -14.37 -3.33 -9.15
CA GLY A 69 -15.21 -3.23 -10.35
C GLY A 69 -14.50 -2.69 -11.59
N CYS A 70 -13.31 -2.10 -11.46
CA CYS A 70 -12.50 -1.65 -12.60
C CYS A 70 -11.77 -2.81 -13.31
N PHE A 71 -11.70 -4.00 -12.72
CA PHE A 71 -11.11 -5.18 -13.36
C PHE A 71 -12.17 -5.94 -14.16
N ASP A 72 -11.95 -6.11 -15.47
CA ASP A 72 -12.66 -7.12 -16.27
C ASP A 72 -11.94 -8.47 -16.06
N ASP A 73 -12.69 -9.59 -15.98
CA ASP A 73 -12.17 -10.96 -15.80
C ASP A 73 -11.07 -11.31 -16.81
N LYS A 74 -11.12 -10.70 -18.01
CA LYS A 74 -10.13 -10.89 -19.08
C LYS A 74 -8.81 -10.16 -18.82
N ASN A 75 -8.81 -9.15 -17.97
CA ASN A 75 -7.70 -8.21 -17.76
C ASN A 75 -7.11 -8.27 -16.35
N ILE A 76 -7.63 -9.14 -15.48
CA ILE A 76 -7.12 -9.35 -14.11
C ILE A 76 -5.68 -9.88 -14.06
N ARG A 77 -5.08 -10.25 -15.19
CA ARG A 77 -3.66 -10.62 -15.31
C ARG A 77 -2.85 -9.67 -16.19
N SER A 78 -3.45 -8.57 -16.67
CA SER A 78 -2.72 -7.54 -17.41
C SER A 78 -1.97 -6.63 -16.43
N PHE A 79 -0.66 -6.52 -16.62
CA PHE A 79 0.24 -5.62 -15.88
C PHE A 79 0.88 -4.58 -16.81
N LYS A 80 0.29 -4.37 -17.99
CA LYS A 80 0.80 -3.44 -19.01
C LYS A 80 -0.02 -2.15 -19.07
N ASP A 81 -1.30 -2.22 -18.70
CA ASP A 81 -2.21 -1.09 -18.83
C ASP A 81 -2.13 -0.21 -17.57
N LYS A 82 -1.64 1.02 -17.75
CA LYS A 82 -1.51 2.00 -16.67
C LYS A 82 -2.81 2.15 -15.85
N PRO A 83 -4.02 2.25 -16.44
CA PRO A 83 -5.25 2.33 -15.65
C PRO A 83 -5.48 1.14 -14.73
N LEU A 84 -5.19 -0.09 -15.19
CA LEU A 84 -5.32 -1.30 -14.37
C LEU A 84 -4.28 -1.33 -13.25
N LEU A 85 -3.04 -0.88 -13.52
CA LEU A 85 -2.01 -0.75 -12.50
C LEU A 85 -2.41 0.30 -11.45
N MET A 86 -3.02 1.41 -11.85
CA MET A 86 -3.57 2.40 -10.91
C MET A 86 -4.72 1.78 -10.08
N SER A 87 -5.62 1.00 -10.68
CA SER A 87 -6.65 0.28 -9.91
C SER A 87 -6.06 -0.70 -8.89
N ARG A 88 -4.97 -1.42 -9.24
CA ARG A 88 -4.26 -2.28 -8.28
C ARG A 88 -3.63 -1.48 -7.16
N LEU A 89 -3.02 -0.35 -7.50
CA LEU A 89 -2.45 0.56 -6.52
C LEU A 89 -3.54 1.02 -5.54
N ALA A 90 -4.72 1.39 -6.04
CA ALA A 90 -5.87 1.76 -5.22
C ALA A 90 -6.32 0.63 -4.28
N VAL A 91 -6.34 -0.62 -4.77
CA VAL A 91 -6.64 -1.79 -3.93
C VAL A 91 -5.65 -1.92 -2.78
N CYS A 92 -4.34 -1.71 -3.00
CA CYS A 92 -3.34 -1.78 -1.92
C CYS A 92 -3.61 -0.79 -0.77
N PHE A 93 -4.15 0.40 -1.08
CA PHE A 93 -4.54 1.39 -0.08
C PHE A 93 -5.77 0.96 0.74
N LEU A 94 -6.69 0.24 0.11
CA LEU A 94 -8.04 0.03 0.65
C LEU A 94 -8.26 -1.37 1.22
N SER A 95 -7.37 -2.33 0.93
CA SER A 95 -7.53 -3.75 1.28
C SER A 95 -7.15 -4.11 2.72
N ILE A 96 -6.24 -3.35 3.35
CA ILE A 96 -5.75 -3.65 4.70
C ILE A 96 -6.55 -2.91 5.78
N ASN A 97 -6.98 -3.65 6.79
CA ASN A 97 -7.57 -3.18 8.03
C ASN A 97 -7.11 -4.05 9.23
N GLU A 98 -7.74 -3.87 10.39
CA GLU A 98 -7.36 -4.59 11.61
C GLU A 98 -7.72 -6.09 11.59
N GLU A 99 -8.65 -6.50 10.72
CA GLU A 99 -9.12 -7.89 10.60
C GLU A 99 -8.09 -8.75 9.85
N ASN A 100 -7.37 -8.18 8.89
CA ASN A 100 -6.40 -8.86 8.03
C ASN A 100 -4.95 -8.32 8.16
N VAL A 101 -4.62 -7.77 9.32
CA VAL A 101 -3.29 -7.19 9.62
C VAL A 101 -2.13 -8.17 9.37
N ASP A 102 -2.38 -9.47 9.47
CA ASP A 102 -1.38 -10.53 9.28
C ASP A 102 -0.88 -10.61 7.82
N GLU A 103 -1.64 -10.04 6.87
CA GLU A 103 -1.35 -10.01 5.43
C GLU A 103 -0.58 -8.74 5.00
N ILE A 104 -0.29 -7.81 5.92
CA ILE A 104 0.34 -6.51 5.60
C ILE A 104 1.64 -6.66 4.82
N GLY A 105 2.48 -7.63 5.17
CA GLY A 105 3.76 -7.85 4.47
C GLY A 105 3.57 -8.24 3.01
N GLU A 106 2.57 -9.07 2.72
CA GLU A 106 2.23 -9.48 1.35
C GLU A 106 1.67 -8.29 0.56
N HIS A 107 0.75 -7.53 1.16
CA HIS A 107 0.18 -6.33 0.54
C HIS A 107 1.22 -5.23 0.27
N LEU A 108 2.19 -5.06 1.18
CA LEU A 108 3.33 -4.16 0.96
C LEU A 108 4.21 -4.62 -0.20
N SER A 109 4.44 -5.94 -0.33
CA SER A 109 5.16 -6.51 -1.47
C SER A 109 4.43 -6.21 -2.79
N TRP A 110 3.10 -6.42 -2.84
CA TRP A 110 2.30 -6.10 -4.02
C TRP A 110 2.31 -4.63 -4.36
N PHE A 111 2.23 -3.74 -3.37
CA PHE A 111 2.33 -2.30 -3.57
C PHE A 111 3.65 -1.94 -4.29
N ILE A 112 4.78 -2.44 -3.79
CA ILE A 112 6.10 -2.19 -4.39
C ILE A 112 6.20 -2.79 -5.80
N GLU A 113 5.64 -3.99 -6.02
CA GLU A 113 5.60 -4.62 -7.34
C GLU A 113 4.80 -3.80 -8.36
N VAL A 114 3.63 -3.28 -7.96
CA VAL A 114 2.80 -2.39 -8.82
C VAL A 114 3.54 -1.11 -9.17
N LEU A 115 4.28 -0.51 -8.22
CA LEU A 115 5.15 0.64 -8.51
C LEU A 115 6.23 0.29 -9.55
N GLY A 116 6.77 -0.93 -9.48
CA GLY A 116 7.71 -1.45 -10.48
C GLY A 116 7.08 -1.52 -11.88
N PHE A 117 5.86 -2.06 -11.99
CA PHE A 117 5.12 -2.10 -13.25
C PHE A 117 4.74 -0.70 -13.78
N LEU A 118 4.55 0.28 -12.88
CA LEU A 118 4.35 1.68 -13.25
C LEU A 118 5.65 2.39 -13.69
N ASN A 119 6.79 1.70 -13.70
CA ASN A 119 8.12 2.23 -13.98
C ASN A 119 8.57 3.33 -13.01
N CYS A 120 8.12 3.27 -11.75
CA CYS A 120 8.58 4.18 -10.71
C CYS A 120 10.03 3.85 -10.28
N ASN A 121 10.71 4.81 -9.67
CA ASN A 121 12.05 4.60 -9.13
C ASN A 121 12.02 3.75 -7.86
N LEU A 122 12.10 2.42 -8.02
CA LEU A 122 12.10 1.51 -6.88
C LEU A 122 13.31 1.69 -5.95
N SER A 123 14.43 2.20 -6.43
CA SER A 123 15.59 2.45 -5.57
C SER A 123 15.29 3.53 -4.52
N GLU A 124 14.55 4.58 -4.90
CA GLU A 124 14.07 5.60 -3.96
C GLU A 124 13.08 5.02 -2.95
N VAL A 125 12.14 4.18 -3.41
CA VAL A 125 11.15 3.53 -2.54
C VAL A 125 11.83 2.62 -1.51
N ILE A 126 12.83 1.84 -1.92
CA ILE A 126 13.57 0.96 -1.01
C ILE A 126 14.43 1.76 -0.03
N CYS A 127 15.04 2.87 -0.46
CA CYS A 127 15.76 3.78 0.43
C CYS A 127 14.81 4.35 1.49
N PHE A 128 13.67 4.90 1.08
CA PHE A 128 12.66 5.44 1.97
C PHE A 128 12.10 4.38 2.93
N MET A 129 11.89 3.15 2.46
CA MET A 129 11.48 2.02 3.32
C MET A 129 12.51 1.74 4.42
N GLY A 130 13.80 1.84 4.09
CA GLY A 130 14.90 1.69 5.04
C GLY A 130 14.97 2.80 6.10
N GLU A 131 14.53 4.01 5.76
CA GLU A 131 14.48 5.16 6.66
C GLU A 131 13.21 5.21 7.51
N TYR A 132 12.10 4.74 6.95
CA TYR A 132 10.77 4.84 7.56
C TYR A 132 10.48 3.71 8.56
N PHE A 133 10.84 2.46 8.24
CA PHE A 133 10.53 1.31 9.09
C PHE A 133 11.68 0.95 10.04
N GLU A 134 11.33 0.44 11.23
CA GLU A 134 12.25 -0.31 12.06
C GLU A 134 12.39 -1.76 11.53
N PHE A 135 13.62 -2.28 11.52
CA PHE A 135 13.91 -3.65 11.10
C PHE A 135 14.48 -4.47 12.26
N LYS A 136 14.10 -5.75 12.31
CA LYS A 136 14.69 -6.73 13.22
C LYS A 136 16.17 -6.94 12.86
N SER A 137 17.03 -6.92 13.86
CA SER A 137 18.44 -7.30 13.67
C SER A 137 18.51 -8.79 13.31
N ILE A 138 19.22 -9.12 12.24
CA ILE A 138 19.63 -10.50 11.98
C ILE A 138 20.76 -10.76 12.99
N ALA A 139 20.42 -11.30 14.15
CA ALA A 139 21.46 -11.85 15.02
C ALA A 139 22.16 -12.94 14.22
N SER A 140 23.43 -12.72 13.88
CA SER A 140 24.30 -13.78 13.40
C SER A 140 24.26 -14.90 14.44
N ALA A 141 23.65 -16.02 14.08
CA ALA A 141 23.64 -17.21 14.92
C ALA A 141 25.09 -17.54 15.32
N PRO A 142 25.35 -17.88 16.60
CA PRO A 142 26.69 -18.26 17.06
C PRO A 142 27.22 -19.50 16.34
#